data_AF-A0A947CZ82-F1
#
_entry.id   AF-A0A947CZ82-F1
#
_cell.length_a   1.000
_cell.length_b   1.000
_cell.length_c   1.000
_cell.angle_alpha   90.00
_cell.angle_beta   90.00
_cell.angle_gamma   90.00
#
_symmetry.space_group_name_H-M   'P 1'
#
loop_
_entity.id
_entity.type
_entity.pdbx_description
1 polymer ?
#
loop_
_entity_poly.entity_id
_entity_poly.type
_entity_poly.pdbx_seq_one_letter_code
_entity_poly.pdbx_strand_id
1 'polypeptide(L)'
;MFEIILKVVLLCLLGFVILAGLAIIFGISLGIGWIMGSMLNAFWHIPMWLGMSAITITVAVSMIGPLVGWWEEKGRHSWAPILATLWMFDRMTKGKD
;
A
#
# COMPACT_ATOMS: atom_id res chain seq x y z
N MET A 1 31.79 10.79 0.82
CA MET A 1 31.47 9.52 1.54
C MET A 1 30.29 9.67 2.48
N PHE A 2 30.26 10.67 3.37
CA PHE A 2 29.15 10.89 4.31
C PHE A 2 27.76 11.00 3.65
N GLU A 3 27.64 11.77 2.56
CA GLU A 3 26.36 11.92 1.83
C GLU A 3 25.85 10.61 1.21
N ILE A 4 26.75 9.73 0.75
CA ILE A 4 26.38 8.43 0.16
C ILE A 4 25.82 7.52 1.25
N ILE A 5 26.48 7.48 2.41
CA ILE A 5 26.02 6.70 3.56
C ILE A 5 24.65 7.20 4.03
N LEU A 6 24.46 8.53 4.10
CA LEU A 6 23.18 9.13 4.48
C LEU A 6 22.06 8.75 3.50
N LYS A 7 22.30 8.82 2.19
CA LYS A 7 21.33 8.40 1.16
C LYS A 7 20.94 6.93 1.29
N VAL A 8 21.90 6.04 1.52
CA VAL A 8 21.65 4.60 1.69
C VAL A 8 20.82 4.32 2.94
N VAL A 9 21.16 4.95 4.08
CA VAL A 9 20.40 4.80 5.32
C VAL A 9 18.97 5.30 5.15
N LEU A 10 18.79 6.43 4.46
CA LEU A 10 17.47 6.98 4.20
C LEU A 10 16.62 6.05 3.32
N LEU A 11 17.23 5.45 2.29
CA LEU A 11 16.59 4.50 1.39
C LEU A 11 16.16 3.23 2.14
N CYS A 12 16.99 2.73 3.06
CA CYS A 12 16.65 1.59 3.91
C CYS A 12 15.48 1.91 4.85
N LEU A 13 15.47 3.08 5.49
CA LEU A 13 14.37 3.50 6.37
C LEU A 13 13.06 3.64 5.59
N LEU A 14 13.12 4.24 4.40
CA LEU A 14 11.95 4.44 3.55
C LEU A 14 11.41 3.11 3.02
N GLY A 15 12.29 2.20 2.61
CA GLY A 15 11.93 0.82 2.25
C GLY A 15 11.24 0.09 3.39
N PHE A 16 11.76 0.22 4.62
CA PHE A 16 11.14 -0.39 5.80
C PHE A 16 9.73 0.15 6.08
N VAL A 17 9.53 1.47 5.96
CA VAL A 17 8.21 2.09 6.15
C VAL A 17 7.20 1.62 5.10
N ILE A 18 7.62 1.50 3.83
CA ILE A 18 6.77 0.96 2.76
C ILE A 18 6.41 -0.50 3.02
N LEU A 19 7.38 -1.33 3.42
CA LEU A 19 7.16 -2.74 3.77
C LEU A 19 6.19 -2.88 4.95
N ALA A 20 6.35 -2.06 5.99
CA ALA A 20 5.45 -2.05 7.13
C ALA A 20 4.03 -1.64 6.72
N GLY A 21 3.89 -0.61 5.87
CA GLY A 21 2.61 -0.18 5.32
C GLY A 21 1.93 -1.29 4.52
N LEU A 22 2.68 -1.98 3.64
CA LEU A 22 2.17 -3.12 2.87
C LEU A 22 1.75 -4.27 3.78
N ALA A 23 2.54 -4.60 4.81
CA ALA A 23 2.21 -5.66 5.76
C ALA A 23 0.90 -5.38 6.50
N ILE A 24 0.66 -4.12 6.91
CA ILE A 24 -0.59 -3.70 7.55
C ILE A 24 -1.76 -3.86 6.58
N ILE A 25 -1.61 -3.43 5.33
CA ILE A 25 -2.66 -3.54 4.30
C ILE A 25 -3.01 -5.00 4.05
N PHE A 26 -2.00 -5.87 3.92
CA PHE A 26 -2.22 -7.31 3.76
C PHE A 26 -2.93 -7.91 4.99
N GLY A 27 -2.54 -7.53 6.19
CA GLY A 27 -3.19 -7.98 7.43
C GLY A 27 -4.68 -7.59 7.48
N ILE A 28 -5.00 -6.33 7.19
CA ILE A 28 -6.39 -5.84 7.15
C ILE A 28 -7.18 -6.56 6.05
N SER A 29 -6.59 -6.71 4.86
CA SER A 29 -7.24 -7.34 3.70
C SER A 29 -7.54 -8.82 3.95
N LEU A 30 -6.64 -9.54 4.64
CA LEU A 30 -6.88 -10.92 5.07
C LEU A 30 -7.99 -11.01 6.11
N GLY A 31 -7.99 -10.11 7.10
CA GLY A 31 -9.05 -10.05 8.11
C GLY A 31 -10.43 -9.83 7.50
N ILE A 32 -10.56 -8.83 6.63
CA ILE A 32 -11.83 -8.53 5.93
C ILE A 32 -12.22 -9.70 5.01
N GLY A 33 -11.28 -10.23 4.23
CA GLY A 33 -11.55 -11.38 3.35
C GLY A 33 -12.04 -12.61 4.11
N TRP A 34 -11.50 -12.87 5.31
CA TRP A 34 -11.93 -14.00 6.13
C TRP A 34 -13.37 -13.82 6.66
N ILE A 35 -13.70 -12.64 7.18
CA ILE A 35 -15.06 -12.30 7.67
C ILE A 35 -16.07 -12.42 6.52
N MET A 36 -15.77 -11.78 5.40
CA MET A 36 -16.70 -11.67 4.29
C MET A 36 -16.80 -12.98 3.50
N GLY A 37 -15.70 -13.73 3.38
CA GLY A 37 -15.69 -15.09 2.83
C GLY A 37 -16.49 -16.08 3.69
N SER A 38 -16.43 -15.94 5.01
CA SER A 38 -17.29 -16.68 5.96
C SER A 38 -18.78 -16.38 5.71
N MET A 39 -19.14 -15.10 5.57
CA MET A 39 -20.52 -14.70 5.26
C MET A 39 -20.99 -15.28 3.91
N LEU A 40 -20.17 -15.18 2.86
CA LEU A 40 -20.51 -15.75 1.55
C LEU A 40 -20.73 -17.27 1.59
N ASN A 41 -19.92 -17.98 2.38
CA ASN A 41 -20.11 -19.41 2.59
C ASN A 41 -21.41 -19.71 3.36
N ALA A 42 -21.73 -18.93 4.39
CA ALA A 42 -22.93 -19.12 5.20
C ALA A 42 -24.24 -18.81 4.46
N PHE A 43 -24.27 -17.76 3.62
CA PHE A 43 -25.49 -17.31 2.95
C PHE A 43 -25.68 -17.89 1.55
N TRP A 44 -24.59 -18.11 0.80
CA TRP A 44 -24.65 -18.52 -0.61
C TRP A 44 -23.95 -19.86 -0.89
N HIS A 45 -23.46 -20.56 0.14
CA HIS A 45 -22.70 -21.81 0.00
C HIS A 45 -21.50 -21.71 -0.94
N ILE A 46 -20.96 -20.50 -1.11
CA ILE A 46 -19.76 -20.27 -1.92
C ILE A 46 -18.55 -20.79 -1.14
N PRO A 47 -17.63 -21.55 -1.76
CA PRO A 47 -16.45 -22.04 -1.08
C PRO A 47 -15.68 -20.90 -0.41
N MET A 48 -15.44 -21.04 0.90
CA MET A 48 -14.84 -19.98 1.72
C MET A 48 -13.51 -19.46 1.16
N TRP A 49 -12.69 -20.35 0.59
CA TRP A 49 -11.39 -19.98 0.00
C TRP A 49 -11.53 -19.07 -1.24
N LEU A 50 -12.58 -19.25 -2.05
CA LEU A 50 -12.88 -18.40 -3.20
C LEU A 50 -13.34 -17.01 -2.75
N GLY A 51 -14.28 -16.96 -1.80
CA GLY A 51 -14.77 -15.69 -1.26
C GLY A 51 -13.67 -14.90 -0.55
N MET A 52 -12.87 -15.59 0.27
CA MET A 52 -11.75 -14.98 0.99
C MET A 52 -10.72 -14.40 0.04
N SER A 53 -10.24 -15.18 -0.93
CA SER A 53 -9.22 -14.71 -1.88
C SER A 53 -9.71 -13.53 -2.73
N ALA A 54 -10.93 -13.61 -3.27
CA ALA A 54 -11.49 -12.53 -4.09
C ALA A 54 -11.63 -11.21 -3.31
N ILE A 55 -12.11 -11.29 -2.07
CA ILE A 55 -12.33 -10.10 -1.24
C ILE A 55 -11.01 -9.54 -0.72
N THR A 56 -10.08 -10.39 -0.27
CA THR A 56 -8.74 -9.96 0.11
C THR A 56 -8.02 -9.25 -1.03
N ILE A 57 -8.07 -9.78 -2.26
CA ILE A 57 -7.46 -9.12 -3.44
C ILE A 57 -8.14 -7.78 -3.70
N THR A 58 -9.48 -7.74 -3.67
CA THR A 58 -10.24 -6.51 -3.94
C THR A 58 -9.91 -5.41 -2.92
N VAL A 59 -9.87 -5.76 -1.63
CA VAL A 59 -9.53 -4.82 -0.55
C VAL A 59 -8.07 -4.39 -0.67
N ALA A 60 -7.14 -5.32 -0.88
CA ALA A 60 -5.72 -5.00 -1.03
C ALA A 60 -5.49 -4.04 -2.21
N VAL A 61 -6.08 -4.32 -3.38
CA VAL A 61 -5.99 -3.44 -4.56
C VAL A 61 -6.64 -2.08 -4.30
N SER A 62 -7.78 -2.04 -3.59
CA SER A 62 -8.44 -0.77 -3.25
C SER A 62 -7.63 0.10 -2.27
N MET A 63 -6.82 -0.53 -1.41
CA MET A 63 -5.93 0.17 -0.47
C MET A 63 -4.58 0.54 -1.11
N ILE A 64 -4.10 -0.27 -2.06
CA ILE A 64 -2.86 -0.02 -2.80
C ILE A 64 -3.07 1.00 -3.92
N GLY A 65 -4.22 1.02 -4.60
CA GLY A 65 -4.52 1.96 -5.68
C GLY A 65 -4.27 3.43 -5.30
N PRO A 66 -4.72 3.90 -4.13
CA PRO A 66 -4.38 5.22 -3.61
C PRO A 66 -2.88 5.42 -3.32
N LEU A 67 -2.15 4.38 -2.90
CA LEU A 67 -0.70 4.46 -2.66
C LEU A 67 0.12 4.65 -3.94
N VAL A 68 -0.36 4.12 -5.06
CA VAL A 68 0.32 4.20 -6.37
C VAL A 68 -0.13 5.44 -7.16
N GLY A 69 -0.93 6.33 -6.57
CA GLY A 69 -1.46 7.51 -7.25
C GLY A 69 -2.55 7.20 -8.29
N TRP A 70 -3.04 5.96 -8.33
CA TRP A 70 -4.02 5.52 -9.35
C TRP A 70 -5.37 6.24 -9.22
N TRP A 71 -5.65 6.85 -8.07
CA TRP A 71 -6.87 7.62 -7.79
C TRP A 71 -6.66 9.14 -7.84
N GLU A 72 -5.45 9.63 -8.15
CA GLU A 72 -5.15 11.06 -8.22
C GLU A 72 -5.82 11.75 -9.41
N GLU A 73 -6.16 11.03 -10.48
CA GLU A 73 -6.87 11.59 -11.63
C GLU A 73 -8.27 12.16 -11.29
N LYS A 74 -8.83 11.85 -10.11
CA LYS A 74 -10.14 12.37 -9.65
C LYS A 74 -10.09 13.40 -8.53
N GLY A 75 -8.92 14.00 -8.26
CA GLY A 75 -8.80 15.34 -7.68
C GLY A 75 -9.33 15.59 -6.26
N ARG A 76 -9.56 14.59 -5.40
CA ARG A 76 -10.16 14.85 -4.07
C ARG A 76 -9.63 14.11 -2.84
N HIS A 77 -8.54 13.34 -2.92
CA HIS A 77 -7.90 12.81 -1.70
C HIS A 77 -6.38 12.98 -1.75
N SER A 78 -5.93 14.04 -1.09
CA SER A 78 -4.53 14.41 -0.97
C SER A 78 -3.80 13.43 -0.05
N TRP A 79 -3.12 12.44 -0.62
CA TRP A 79 -2.10 11.63 0.06
C TRP A 79 -0.78 12.42 0.15
N ALA A 80 -0.88 13.67 0.60
CA ALA A 80 0.21 14.60 0.79
C ALA A 80 1.45 14.00 1.49
N PRO A 81 1.36 13.06 2.45
CA PRO A 81 2.57 12.49 3.06
C PRO A 81 3.38 11.62 2.10
N ILE A 82 2.72 10.81 1.26
CA ILE A 82 3.40 9.87 0.36
C ILE A 82 3.90 10.61 -0.88
N LEU A 83 3.12 11.54 -1.42
CA LEU A 83 3.59 12.45 -2.46
C LEU A 83 4.70 13.37 -1.96
N ALA A 84 4.64 13.86 -0.71
CA ALA A 84 5.77 14.60 -0.13
C ALA A 84 7.00 13.72 0.03
N THR A 85 6.82 12.45 0.37
CA THR A 85 7.92 11.48 0.48
C THR A 85 8.54 11.16 -0.88
N LEU A 86 7.73 10.95 -1.92
CA LEU A 86 8.16 10.76 -3.30
C LEU A 86 8.76 12.04 -3.91
N TRP A 87 8.21 13.22 -3.59
CA TRP A 87 8.73 14.51 -4.02
C TRP A 87 10.06 14.86 -3.34
N MET A 88 10.20 14.57 -2.03
CA MET A 88 11.48 14.65 -1.34
C MET A 88 12.51 13.69 -1.96
N PHE A 89 12.08 12.50 -2.37
CA PHE A 89 12.93 11.54 -3.07
C PHE A 89 13.39 12.06 -4.45
N ASP A 90 12.51 12.63 -5.27
CA ASP A 90 12.86 13.25 -6.57
C ASP A 90 13.87 14.41 -6.39
N ARG A 91 13.67 15.26 -5.37
CA ARG A 91 14.61 16.35 -5.03
C ARG A 91 15.96 15.86 -4.50
N MET A 92 16.01 14.73 -3.78
CA MET A 92 17.26 14.17 -3.26
C MET A 92 18.04 13.35 -4.30
N THR A 93 17.35 12.84 -5.33
CA THR A 93 17.96 12.09 -6.44
C THR A 93 18.40 13.01 -7.58
N LYS A 94 17.68 14.08 -7.89
CA LYS A 94 18.12 15.16 -8.80
C LYS A 94 19.08 16.15 -8.15
N GLY A 95 20.17 15.64 -7.57
CA GLY A 95 21.24 16.50 -7.05
C GLY A 95 21.66 17.52 -8.10
N LYS A 96 21.45 18.81 -7.78
CA LYS A 96 22.06 20.02 -8.37
C LYS A 96 22.78 19.79 -9.70
N ASP A 97 22.09 20.13 -10.79
CA ASP A 97 22.73 20.91 -11.84
C ASP A 97 22.51 22.40 -11.52
#